data_AF-A0A5N9GRQ5-F1
#
_entry.id   AF-A0A5N9GRQ5-F1
#
_cell.length_a   1.000
_cell.length_b   1.000
_cell.length_c   1.000
_cell.angle_alpha   90.00
_cell.angle_beta   90.00
_cell.angle_gamma   90.00
#
_symmetry.space_group_name_H-M   'P 1'
#
loop_
_entity.id
_entity.type
_entity.pdbx_description
1 polymer ?
#
loop_
_entity_poly.entity_id
_entity_poly.type
_entity_poly.pdbx_seq_one_letter_code
_entity_poly.pdbx_strand_id
1 'polypeptide(L)' 'MGIRTGQQFLDGLKDSREIWLEGKRVEDVTTDPKLGRMAKTLADLFDLQHDP' A
#
# COMPACT_ATOMS: atom_id res chain seq x y z
N MET A 1 -17.29 -11.91 -1.56
CA MET A 1 -15.99 -11.27 -1.28
C MET A 1 -15.51 -10.70 -2.61
N GLY A 2 -15.60 -9.38 -2.78
CA GLY A 2 -15.19 -8.72 -4.03
C GLY A 2 -13.68 -8.56 -4.09
N ILE A 3 -13.16 -8.24 -5.28
CA ILE A 3 -11.78 -7.79 -5.45
C ILE A 3 -11.59 -6.51 -4.62
N ARG A 4 -10.42 -6.33 -3.99
CA ARG A 4 -10.13 -5.12 -3.21
C ARG A 4 -9.97 -3.92 -4.12
N THR A 5 -10.48 -2.75 -3.73
CA THR A 5 -10.11 -1.47 -4.37
C THR A 5 -8.69 -1.06 -3.98
N GLY A 6 -8.10 -0.09 -4.69
CA GLY A 6 -6.81 0.49 -4.36
C GLY A 6 -6.78 1.05 -2.94
N GLN A 7 -7.84 1.74 -2.52
CA GLN A 7 -7.97 2.25 -1.16
C GLN A 7 -7.99 1.12 -0.12
N GLN A 8 -8.75 0.06 -0.36
CA GLN A 8 -8.78 -1.12 0.54
C GLN A 8 -7.44 -1.84 0.60
N PHE A 9 -6.68 -1.85 -0.50
CA PHE A 9 -5.32 -2.35 -0.51
C PHE A 9 -4.41 -1.50 0.38
N LEU A 10 -4.41 -0.16 0.22
CA LEU A 10 -3.59 0.75 1.01
C LEU A 10 -3.94 0.71 2.51
N ASP A 11 -5.22 0.66 2.86
CA ASP A 11 -5.66 0.53 4.26
C ASP A 11 -5.22 -0.81 4.85
N GLY A 12 -5.19 -1.88 4.04
CA GLY A 12 -4.62 -3.16 4.43
C GLY A 12 -3.09 -3.15 4.60
N LEU A 13 -2.39 -2.08 4.18
CA LEU A 13 -0.96 -1.91 4.47
C LEU A 13 -0.69 -1.27 5.84
N LYS A 14 -1.72 -0.67 6.46
CA LYS A 14 -1.65 -0.02 7.79
C LYS A 14 -1.98 -1.01 8.89
N ASP A 15 -1.22 -2.10 8.95
CA ASP A 15 -1.30 -3.10 10.01
C ASP A 15 -0.08 -3.01 10.94
N SER A 16 0.02 -3.94 11.89
CA SER A 16 1.13 -4.01 12.85
C SER A 16 2.43 -4.58 12.26
N ARG A 17 2.63 -4.54 10.93
CA ARG A 17 3.85 -5.04 10.29
C ARG A 17 5.09 -4.29 10.79
N GLU A 18 6.17 -5.04 10.86
CA GLU A 18 7.48 -4.49 11.20
C GLU A 18 8.35 -4.43 9.96
N ILE A 19 8.59 -3.22 9.48
CA ILE A 19 9.41 -2.95 8.30
C ILE A 19 10.59 -2.10 8.70
N TRP A 20 11.77 -2.53 8.26
CA TRP A 20 13.03 -1.83 8.47
C TRP A 20 13.66 -1.49 7.12
N LEU A 21 14.05 -0.23 6.96
CA LEU A 21 14.71 0.27 5.75
C LEU A 21 15.88 1.16 6.17
N GLU A 22 17.08 0.85 5.68
CA GLU A 22 18.30 1.61 5.99
C GLU A 22 18.55 1.79 7.51
N GLY A 23 18.25 0.75 8.29
CA GLY A 23 18.42 0.76 9.75
C GLY A 23 17.35 1.56 10.51
N LYS A 24 16.31 2.07 9.84
CA LYS A 24 15.19 2.77 10.46
C LYS A 24 13.91 1.97 10.33
N ARG A 25 13.07 2.00 11.37
CA ARG A 25 11.73 1.44 11.31
C ARG A 25 10.83 2.35 10.46
N VAL A 26 10.12 1.75 9.52
CA VAL A 26 9.10 2.43 8.71
C VAL A 26 7.77 2.33 9.46
N GLU A 27 7.22 3.47 9.86
CA GLU A 27 5.93 3.54 10.59
C GLU A 27 4.73 3.37 9.65
N ASP A 28 4.83 3.88 8.43
CA ASP A 28 3.76 3.78 7.42
C ASP A 28 4.34 3.64 6.01
N VAL A 29 4.11 2.47 5.41
CA VAL A 29 4.57 2.14 4.05
C VAL A 29 3.88 2.99 3.00
N THR A 30 2.64 3.42 3.24
CA THR A 30 1.84 4.15 2.27
C THR A 30 2.31 5.59 2.10
N THR A 31 3.01 6.14 3.09
CA THR A 31 3.52 7.52 3.10
C THR A 31 5.05 7.60 3.10
N ASP A 32 5.76 6.49 3.27
CA ASP A 32 7.22 6.46 3.23
C ASP A 32 7.76 6.97 1.86
N PRO A 33 8.77 7.87 1.84
CA PRO A 33 9.29 8.44 0.60
C PRO A 33 9.89 7.42 -0.38
N LYS A 34 10.37 6.26 0.11
CA LYS A 34 11.01 5.22 -0.70
C LYS A 34 10.02 4.13 -1.11
N LEU A 35 8.96 3.89 -0.33
CA LEU A 35 7.99 2.80 -0.57
C LEU A 35 6.61 3.29 -1.05
N GLY A 36 6.16 4.47 -0.60
CA GLY A 36 4.80 4.96 -0.81
C GLY A 36 4.41 5.10 -2.29
N ARG A 37 5.36 5.48 -3.15
CA ARG A 37 5.13 5.54 -4.60
C ARG A 37 4.77 4.17 -5.18
N MET A 38 5.48 3.12 -4.78
CA MET A 38 5.21 1.76 -5.26
C MET A 38 3.90 1.20 -4.68
N ALA A 39 3.61 1.48 -3.41
CA ALA A 39 2.33 1.15 -2.80
C ALA A 39 1.16 1.77 -3.59
N LYS A 40 1.29 3.04 -4.00
CA LYS A 40 0.28 3.70 -4.83
C LYS A 40 0.15 3.07 -6.23
N THR A 41 1.25 2.76 -6.90
CA THR A 41 1.20 2.06 -8.20
C THR A 41 0.49 0.71 -8.12
N LEU A 42 0.67 -0.04 -7.02
CA LEU A 42 -0.08 -1.28 -6.80
C LEU A 42 -1.55 -1.00 -6.54
N ALA A 43 -1.89 0.03 -5.77
CA ALA A 43 -3.27 0.45 -5.54
C ALA A 43 -3.99 0.76 -6.86
N ASP A 44 -3.33 1.44 -7.80
CA ASP A 44 -3.89 1.73 -9.12
C ASP A 44 -4.26 0.43 -9.89
N LEU A 45 -3.49 -0.66 -9.75
CA LEU A 45 -3.82 -1.96 -10.36
C LEU A 45 -5.06 -2.63 -9.72
N PHE A 46 -5.33 -2.36 -8.44
CA PHE A 46 -6.57 -2.80 -7.80
C PHE A 46 -7.76 -1.98 -8.27
N ASP A 47 -7.57 -0.68 -8.50
CA ASP A 47 -8.61 0.19 -9.04
C ASP A 47 -8.97 -0.17 -10.50
N LEU A 48 -8.00 -0.59 -11.31
CA LEU A 48 -8.26 -1.08 -12.68
C LEU A 48 -9.20 -2.29 -12.74
N GLN A 49 -9.25 -3.12 -11.70
CA GLN A 49 -10.17 -4.26 -11.65
C GLN A 49 -11.63 -3.85 -11.41
N HIS A 50 -11.86 -2.56 -11.14
CA HIS A 50 -13.17 -1.94 -10.95
C HIS A 50 -13.54 -0.98 -12.08
N ASP A 51 -12.64 -0.80 -13.06
CA ASP A 51 -12.89 -0.02 -14.27
C ASP A 51 -13.72 -0.87 -15.26
N PRO A 52 -14.92 -0.43 -15.67
CA PRO A 52 -15.85 -1.23 -16.49
C PRO A 52 -15.39 -1.50 -17.93
#